data_AF-A0A078HN00-F1
#
_entry.id   AF-A0A078HN00-F1
#
_cell.length_a   1.000
_cell.length_b   1.000
_cell.length_c   1.000
_cell.angle_alpha   90.00
_cell.angle_beta   90.00
_cell.angle_gamma   90.00
#
_symmetry.space_group_name_H-M   'P 1'
#
loop_
_entity.id
_entity.type
_entity.pdbx_description
1 polymer ?
#
loop_
_entity_poly.entity_id
_entity_poly.type
_entity_poly.pdbx_seq_one_letter_code
_entity_poly.pdbx_strand_id
1 'polypeptide(L)'
;MFCRGLSSNGPYLDHVLTYWKAYQENPDQIFFLKYEKMRADPLLYVKRLAEFMGYGFTAEEEKEGIVDKVVNLCSFDTLKNLEPNQGEKNMENRPSSFANSAFFRKGEIGDWKNYLTREMAARIDGLMVEKLKGSGLLE
;
A
#
# COMPACT_ATOMS: atom_id res chain seq x y z
N MET A 1 -18.52 3.68 -12.19
CA MET A 1 -18.93 2.57 -11.28
C MET A 1 -18.21 2.63 -9.94
N PHE A 2 -16.88 2.79 -9.92
CA PHE A 2 -16.08 2.90 -8.68
C PHE A 2 -16.61 3.92 -7.66
N CYS A 3 -16.86 5.17 -8.07
CA CYS A 3 -17.40 6.20 -7.16
C CYS A 3 -18.81 5.90 -6.61
N ARG A 4 -19.52 4.92 -7.17
CA ARG A 4 -20.81 4.43 -6.65
C ARG A 4 -20.65 3.25 -5.68
N GLY A 5 -19.40 2.86 -5.37
CA GLY A 5 -19.08 1.68 -4.57
C GLY A 5 -19.22 0.35 -5.31
N LEU A 6 -19.57 0.37 -6.60
CA LEU A 6 -19.74 -0.82 -7.43
C LEU A 6 -18.37 -1.26 -7.97
N SER A 7 -17.60 -1.93 -7.11
CA SER A 7 -16.29 -2.51 -7.39
C SER A 7 -16.07 -3.77 -6.57
N SER A 8 -15.17 -4.65 -6.98
CA SER A 8 -14.72 -5.77 -6.15
C SER A 8 -14.23 -5.26 -4.79
N ASN A 9 -14.71 -5.87 -3.70
CA ASN A 9 -14.48 -5.44 -2.31
C ASN A 9 -14.89 -3.99 -2.00
N GLY A 10 -15.76 -3.39 -2.84
CA GLY A 10 -16.30 -2.05 -2.64
C GLY A 10 -17.46 -2.02 -1.64
N PRO A 11 -17.83 -0.83 -1.14
CA PRO A 11 -17.23 0.48 -1.46
C PRO A 11 -15.87 0.70 -0.80
N TYR A 12 -14.91 1.27 -1.55
CA TYR A 12 -13.53 1.46 -1.08
C TYR A 12 -13.43 2.31 0.21
N LEU A 13 -14.14 3.44 0.27
CA LEU A 13 -14.07 4.33 1.43
C LEU A 13 -14.68 3.70 2.70
N ASP A 14 -15.73 2.89 2.55
CA ASP A 14 -16.31 2.12 3.65
C ASP A 14 -15.34 1.03 4.14
N HIS A 15 -14.66 0.35 3.22
CA HIS A 15 -13.63 -0.62 3.56
C HIS A 15 -12.50 0.02 4.39
N VAL A 16 -11.95 1.14 3.92
CA VAL A 16 -10.89 1.89 4.63
C VAL A 16 -11.36 2.33 6.01
N LEU A 17 -12.55 2.94 6.09
CA LEU A 17 -13.09 3.45 7.35
C LEU A 17 -13.38 2.33 8.37
N THR A 18 -13.78 1.15 7.89
CA THR A 18 -14.04 -0.01 8.76
C THR A 18 -12.77 -0.47 9.47
N TYR A 19 -11.67 -0.65 8.72
CA TYR A 19 -10.38 -1.01 9.31
C TYR A 19 -9.79 0.12 10.15
N TRP A 20 -10.05 1.37 9.80
CA TRP A 20 -9.62 2.51 10.61
C TRP A 20 -10.30 2.54 11.98
N LYS A 21 -11.61 2.30 12.03
CA LYS A 21 -12.33 2.21 13.31
C LYS A 21 -11.82 1.04 14.15
N ALA A 22 -11.61 -0.13 13.53
CA ALA A 22 -11.04 -1.28 14.22
C ALA A 22 -9.64 -0.96 14.79
N TYR A 23 -8.81 -0.25 14.03
CA TYR A 23 -7.52 0.25 14.50
C TYR A 23 -7.65 1.20 15.70
N GLN A 24 -8.61 2.13 15.66
CA GLN A 24 -8.84 3.06 16.78
C GLN A 24 -9.30 2.33 18.05
N GLU A 25 -10.09 1.26 17.91
CA GLU A 25 -10.56 0.44 19.03
C GLU A 25 -9.46 -0.47 19.58
N ASN A 26 -8.59 -1.01 18.72
CA ASN A 26 -7.54 -1.97 19.08
C ASN A 26 -6.19 -1.63 18.42
N PRO A 27 -5.54 -0.51 18.80
CA PRO A 27 -4.33 -0.03 18.12
C PRO A 27 -3.15 -0.98 18.26
N ASP A 28 -3.12 -1.80 19.30
CA ASP A 28 -2.05 -2.78 19.54
C ASP A 28 -2.19 -4.04 18.67
N GLN A 29 -3.37 -4.28 18.08
CA GLN A 29 -3.64 -5.47 17.26
C GLN A 29 -3.67 -5.17 15.75
N ILE A 30 -3.68 -3.89 15.35
CA ILE A 30 -3.79 -3.49 13.95
C ILE A 30 -2.71 -2.47 13.62
N PHE A 31 -1.86 -2.80 12.66
CA PHE A 31 -0.88 -1.86 12.12
C PHE A 31 -1.42 -1.17 10.87
N PHE A 32 -1.95 0.04 11.02
CA PHE A 32 -2.54 0.79 9.91
C PHE A 32 -1.50 1.58 9.12
N LEU A 33 -1.36 1.28 7.82
CA LEU A 33 -0.39 1.91 6.92
C LEU A 33 -1.06 2.72 5.80
N LYS A 34 -0.39 3.81 5.39
CA LYS A 34 -0.72 4.58 4.18
C LYS A 34 0.41 4.41 3.15
N TYR A 35 0.04 4.10 1.91
CA TYR A 35 1.01 3.82 0.84
C TYR A 35 1.96 4.99 0.60
N GLU A 36 1.43 6.22 0.50
CA GLU A 36 2.20 7.42 0.22
C GLU A 36 3.23 7.73 1.32
N LYS A 37 2.86 7.52 2.58
CA LYS A 37 3.76 7.74 3.72
C LYS A 37 4.83 6.66 3.80
N MET A 38 4.45 5.39 3.65
CA MET A 38 5.40 4.28 3.63
C MET A 38 6.39 4.39 2.47
N ARG A 39 5.95 4.86 1.31
CA ARG A 39 6.85 5.09 0.18
C ARG A 39 7.78 6.29 0.39
N ALA A 40 7.33 7.33 1.09
CA ALA A 40 8.15 8.50 1.39
C ALA A 40 9.25 8.22 2.42
N ASP A 41 9.00 7.33 3.39
CA ASP A 41 9.98 6.93 4.41
C ASP A 41 9.87 5.42 4.73
N PRO A 42 10.35 4.54 3.82
CA PRO A 42 10.20 3.10 3.98
C PRO A 42 10.95 2.54 5.19
N LEU A 43 12.10 3.12 5.55
CA LEU A 43 12.91 2.66 6.67
C LEU A 43 12.14 2.77 7.99
N LEU A 44 11.51 3.92 8.25
CA LEU A 44 10.69 4.13 9.45
C LEU A 44 9.56 3.11 9.54
N TYR A 45 8.80 2.93 8.45
CA TYR A 45 7.63 2.05 8.47
C TYR A 45 7.99 0.57 8.50
N VAL A 46 9.11 0.15 7.87
CA VAL A 46 9.61 -1.23 7.96
C VAL A 46 10.07 -1.56 9.37
N LYS A 47 10.80 -0.67 10.05
CA LYS A 47 11.17 -0.86 11.47
C LYS A 47 9.94 -1.01 12.37
N ARG A 48 8.96 -0.11 12.21
CA ARG A 48 7.71 -0.15 12.97
C ARG A 48 6.90 -1.42 12.69
N LEU A 49 6.88 -1.89 11.44
CA LEU A 49 6.21 -3.14 11.07
C LEU A 49 6.91 -4.35 11.69
N ALA A 50 8.24 -4.37 11.66
CA ALA A 50 9.03 -5.45 12.26
C ALA A 50 8.78 -5.54 13.78
N GLU A 51 8.78 -4.40 14.47
CA GLU A 51 8.42 -4.32 15.89
C GLU A 51 7.00 -4.83 16.15
N PHE A 52 6.02 -4.39 15.36
CA PHE A 52 4.63 -4.84 15.47
C PHE A 52 4.46 -6.35 15.26
N MET A 53 5.29 -6.96 14.40
CA MET A 53 5.31 -8.40 14.16
C MET A 53 6.05 -9.19 15.27
N GLY A 54 6.68 -8.53 16.24
CA GLY A 54 7.51 -9.18 17.26
C GLY A 54 8.92 -9.54 16.78
N TYR A 55 9.36 -8.95 15.67
CA TYR A 55 10.68 -9.15 15.05
C TYR A 55 11.42 -7.81 14.88
N GLY A 56 11.32 -6.93 15.87
CA GLY A 56 12.03 -5.65 15.87
C GLY A 56 13.52 -5.83 15.64
N PHE A 57 14.11 -4.93 14.85
CA PHE A 57 15.54 -4.98 14.55
C PHE A 57 16.37 -4.62 15.79
N THR A 58 17.44 -5.38 16.00
CA THR A 58 18.45 -5.08 17.01
C THR A 58 19.31 -3.88 16.62
N ALA A 59 19.96 -3.25 17.59
CA ALA A 59 20.87 -2.12 17.32
C ALA A 59 22.03 -2.51 16.39
N GLU A 60 22.49 -3.76 16.51
CA GLU A 60 23.49 -4.37 15.64
C GLU A 60 22.98 -4.51 14.21
N GLU A 61 21.78 -5.05 14.00
CA GLU A 61 21.17 -5.18 12.67
C GLU A 61 20.94 -3.81 12.01
N GLU A 62 20.54 -2.81 12.78
CA GLU A 62 20.44 -1.44 12.27
C GLU A 62 21.80 -0.89 11.86
N LYS A 63 22.83 -1.09 12.69
CA LYS A 63 24.20 -0.64 12.39
C LYS A 63 24.80 -1.37 11.18
N GLU A 64 24.44 -2.63 10.96
CA GLU A 64 24.86 -3.44 9.81
C GLU A 64 24.05 -3.16 8.53
N GLY A 65 23.08 -2.23 8.58
CA GLY A 65 22.25 -1.85 7.45
C GLY A 65 21.31 -2.96 7.00
N ILE A 66 20.88 -3.85 7.91
CA ILE A 66 19.94 -4.93 7.59
C ILE A 66 18.59 -4.36 7.18
N VAL A 67 18.14 -3.28 7.83
CA VAL A 67 16.88 -2.60 7.47
C VAL A 67 16.90 -2.11 6.02
N ASP A 68 17.99 -1.47 5.60
CA ASP A 68 18.19 -1.03 4.21
C ASP A 68 18.20 -2.21 3.24
N LYS A 69 18.83 -3.34 3.60
CA LYS A 69 18.82 -4.56 2.77
C LYS A 69 17.40 -5.10 2.59
N VAL A 70 16.58 -5.12 3.65
CA VAL A 70 15.17 -5.53 3.58
C VAL A 70 14.37 -4.57 2.69
N VAL A 71 14.50 -3.25 2.90
CA VAL A 71 13.83 -2.24 2.07
C VAL A 71 14.21 -2.40 0.60
N ASN A 72 15.50 -2.57 0.29
CA ASN A 72 15.99 -2.74 -1.07
C ASN A 72 15.47 -4.03 -1.70
N LEU A 73 15.54 -5.16 -0.98
CA LEU A 73 15.05 -6.46 -1.44
C LEU A 73 13.56 -6.42 -1.81
N CYS A 74 12.76 -5.74 -0.98
CA CYS A 74 11.31 -5.58 -1.17
C CYS A 74 10.93 -4.36 -2.03
N SER A 75 11.90 -3.61 -2.55
CA SER A 75 11.63 -2.40 -3.32
C SER A 75 10.90 -2.71 -4.63
N PHE A 76 10.12 -1.74 -5.10
CA PHE A 76 9.44 -1.87 -6.38
C PHE A 76 10.43 -2.13 -7.52
N ASP A 77 11.55 -1.43 -7.55
CA ASP A 77 12.55 -1.56 -8.61
C ASP A 77 13.23 -2.93 -8.59
N THR A 78 13.62 -3.42 -7.40
CA THR A 78 14.19 -4.77 -7.29
C THR A 78 13.18 -5.82 -7.73
N LEU A 79 11.97 -5.83 -7.15
CA LEU A 79 10.98 -6.85 -7.45
C LEU A 79 10.52 -6.81 -8.90
N LYS A 80 10.30 -5.63 -9.48
CA LYS A 80 9.91 -5.48 -10.88
C LYS A 80 10.95 -6.11 -11.81
N ASN A 81 12.24 -5.91 -11.54
CA ASN A 81 13.32 -6.34 -12.43
C ASN A 81 13.76 -7.81 -12.25
N LEU A 82 13.18 -8.55 -11.31
CA LEU A 82 13.46 -9.98 -11.17
C LEU A 82 12.95 -10.77 -12.38
N GLU A 83 13.74 -11.72 -12.85
CA GLU A 83 13.44 -12.58 -14.01
C GLU A 83 12.04 -13.22 -13.94
N PRO A 84 11.57 -13.75 -12.78
CA PRO A 84 10.22 -14.32 -12.66
C PRO A 84 9.08 -13.32 -12.84
N ASN A 85 9.35 -12.01 -12.72
CA ASN A 85 8.37 -10.93 -12.83
C ASN A 85 8.40 -10.24 -14.21
N GLN A 86 9.11 -10.82 -15.18
CA GLN A 86 9.24 -10.29 -16.53
C GLN A 86 8.41 -11.09 -17.56
N GLY A 87 7.84 -10.39 -18.54
CA GLY A 87 7.05 -10.99 -19.62
C GLY A 87 5.76 -11.65 -19.13
N GLU A 88 5.41 -12.78 -19.73
CA GLU A 88 4.17 -13.54 -19.50
C GLU A 88 4.31 -14.66 -18.44
N LYS A 89 5.36 -14.59 -17.61
CA LYS A 89 5.61 -15.60 -16.57
C LYS A 89 4.55 -15.53 -15.48
N ASN A 90 4.20 -16.69 -14.94
CA ASN A 90 3.19 -16.84 -13.89
C ASN A 90 3.79 -17.51 -12.66
N MET A 91 3.06 -17.49 -11.55
CA MET A 91 3.42 -18.27 -10.36
C MET A 91 3.46 -19.77 -10.70
N GLU A 92 4.54 -20.44 -10.31
CA GLU A 92 4.70 -21.88 -10.53
C GLU A 92 3.77 -22.71 -9.63
N ASN A 93 3.50 -22.21 -8.42
CA ASN A 93 2.82 -22.97 -7.37
C ASN A 93 1.29 -22.90 -7.42
N ARG A 94 0.70 -22.04 -8.27
CA ARG A 94 -0.75 -21.97 -8.47
C ARG A 94 -1.12 -21.33 -9.80
N PRO A 95 -2.23 -21.75 -10.43
CA PRO A 95 -2.78 -21.05 -11.59
C PRO A 95 -3.07 -19.59 -11.23
N SER A 96 -2.59 -18.67 -12.07
CA SER A 96 -2.87 -17.23 -11.97
C SER A 96 -3.53 -16.76 -13.25
N SER A 97 -4.55 -15.91 -13.12
CA SER A 97 -5.16 -15.22 -14.27
C SER A 97 -4.31 -14.06 -14.79
N PHE A 98 -3.22 -13.72 -14.11
CA PHE A 98 -2.34 -12.59 -14.43
C PHE A 98 -0.88 -13.01 -14.39
N ALA A 99 -0.13 -12.60 -15.42
CA ALA A 99 1.33 -12.66 -15.42
C ALA A 99 1.90 -11.89 -14.23
N ASN A 100 3.03 -12.34 -13.70
CA ASN A 100 3.72 -11.73 -12.56
C ASN A 100 4.10 -10.26 -12.84
N SER A 101 4.38 -9.93 -14.10
CA SER A 101 4.66 -8.55 -14.54
C SER A 101 3.48 -7.59 -14.31
N ALA A 102 2.24 -8.08 -14.31
CA ALA A 102 1.04 -7.27 -14.10
C ALA A 102 0.98 -6.63 -12.70
N PHE A 103 1.65 -7.22 -11.70
CA PHE A 103 1.71 -6.68 -10.34
C PHE A 103 2.66 -5.46 -10.23
N PHE A 104 3.57 -5.25 -11.19
CA PHE A 104 4.62 -4.23 -11.13
C PHE A 104 4.53 -3.22 -12.28
N ARG A 105 3.46 -2.41 -12.30
CA ARG A 105 3.20 -1.44 -13.39
C ARG A 105 4.15 -0.23 -13.39
N LYS A 106 3.84 0.80 -12.60
CA LYS A 106 4.69 2.02 -12.45
C LYS A 106 5.21 2.19 -11.04
N GLY A 107 4.38 1.90 -10.04
CA GLY A 107 4.70 2.16 -8.64
C GLY A 107 5.06 3.63 -8.48
N GLU A 108 4.11 4.55 -8.65
CA GLU A 108 4.35 5.99 -8.53
C GLU A 108 3.13 6.65 -7.90
N ILE A 109 3.35 7.69 -7.10
CA ILE A 109 2.28 8.50 -6.50
C ILE A 109 1.85 9.57 -7.51
N GLY A 110 0.55 9.74 -7.69
CA GLY A 110 0.01 10.82 -8.53
C GLY A 110 -0.19 10.47 -10.01
N ASP A 111 0.08 9.22 -10.42
CA ASP A 111 -0.11 8.77 -11.81
C ASP A 111 -1.57 8.86 -12.28
N TRP A 112 -2.54 8.99 -11.36
CA TRP A 112 -3.94 9.26 -11.69
C TRP A 112 -4.12 10.50 -12.59
N LYS A 113 -3.23 11.49 -12.50
CA LYS A 113 -3.25 12.71 -13.32
C LYS A 113 -3.11 12.44 -14.82
N ASN A 114 -2.54 11.28 -15.18
CA ASN A 114 -2.38 10.85 -16.57
C ASN A 114 -3.66 10.20 -17.14
N TYR A 115 -4.66 9.92 -16.30
CA TYR A 115 -5.86 9.15 -16.70
C TYR A 115 -7.19 9.85 -16.36
N LEU A 116 -7.24 10.62 -15.26
CA LEU A 116 -8.47 11.25 -14.80
C LEU A 116 -8.53 12.71 -15.24
N THR A 117 -9.72 13.14 -15.67
CA THR A 117 -10.01 14.58 -15.83
C THR A 117 -10.12 15.26 -14.46
N ARG A 118 -10.08 16.60 -14.45
CA ARG A 118 -10.23 17.38 -13.21
C ARG A 118 -11.56 17.12 -12.53
N GLU A 119 -12.62 16.94 -13.30
CA GLU A 119 -13.99 16.68 -12.81
C GLU A 119 -14.07 15.28 -12.18
N MET A 120 -13.41 14.28 -12.78
CA MET A 120 -13.38 12.92 -12.23
C MET A 120 -12.61 12.88 -10.90
N ALA A 121 -11.47 13.58 -10.83
CA ALA A 121 -10.68 13.71 -9.60
C ALA A 121 -11.48 14.44 -8.50
N ALA A 122 -12.02 15.62 -8.82
CA ALA A 122 -12.81 16.41 -7.88
C ALA A 122 -14.02 15.63 -7.33
N ARG A 123 -14.65 14.78 -8.15
CA ARG A 123 -15.75 13.92 -7.71
C ARG A 123 -15.32 12.94 -6.61
N ILE A 124 -14.20 12.22 -6.79
CA ILE A 124 -13.76 11.25 -5.78
C ILE A 124 -13.19 11.94 -4.55
N ASP A 125 -12.50 13.07 -4.71
CA ASP A 125 -12.01 13.89 -3.61
C ASP A 125 -13.17 14.38 -2.73
N GLY A 126 -14.24 14.89 -3.33
CA GLY A 126 -15.44 15.31 -2.60
C GLY A 126 -16.08 14.17 -1.79
N LEU A 127 -16.20 12.98 -2.40
CA LEU A 127 -16.72 11.79 -1.70
C LEU A 127 -15.82 11.36 -0.53
N MET A 128 -14.49 11.43 -0.71
CA MET A 128 -13.53 11.11 0.34
C MET A 128 -13.63 12.09 1.51
N VAL A 129 -13.70 13.40 1.22
CA VAL A 129 -13.88 14.43 2.25
C VAL A 129 -15.18 14.21 3.00
N GLU A 130 -16.30 14.01 2.31
CA GLU A 130 -17.61 13.79 2.94
C GLU A 130 -17.58 12.55 3.86
N LYS A 131 -17.03 11.43 3.38
CA LYS A 131 -17.05 10.16 4.10
C LYS A 131 -16.06 10.11 5.27
N LEU A 132 -14.89 10.72 5.12
CA LEU A 132 -13.79 10.61 6.10
C LEU A 132 -13.70 11.83 7.03
N LYS A 133 -14.52 12.86 6.84
CA LYS A 133 -14.56 14.02 7.74
C LYS A 133 -14.79 13.57 9.19
N GLY A 134 -13.95 14.08 10.10
CA GLY A 134 -14.04 13.77 11.53
C GLY A 134 -13.48 12.40 11.93
N SER A 135 -13.05 11.56 10.99
CA SER A 135 -12.43 10.27 11.32
C SER A 135 -10.98 10.37 11.80
N GLY A 136 -10.28 11.46 11.47
CA GLY A 136 -8.83 11.61 11.65
C GLY A 136 -7.98 11.00 10.52
N LEU A 137 -8.62 10.45 9.46
CA LEU A 137 -7.90 9.91 8.29
C LEU A 137 -7.47 10.97 7.28
N LEU A 138 -8.22 12.08 7.19
CA LEU A 138 -7.88 13.22 6.35
C LEU A 138 -6.70 13.96 6.99
N GLU A 139 -5.69 14.28 6.16
CA GLU A 139 -4.54 15.10 6.57
C GLU A 139 -4.89 16.59 6.58
#